data_AF-A0A7L1ZDJ6-F1
#
_entry.id   AF-A0A7L1ZDJ6-F1
#
_cell.length_a   1.000
_cell.length_b   1.000
_cell.length_c   1.000
_cell.angle_alpha   90.00
_cell.angle_beta   90.00
_cell.angle_gamma   90.00
#
_symmetry.space_group_name_H-M   'P 1'
#
loop_
_entity.id
_entity.type
_entity.pdbx_description
1 polymer ?
#
loop_
_entity_poly.entity_id
_entity_poly.type
_entity_poly.pdbx_seq_one_letter_code
_entity_poly.pdbx_strand_id
1 'polypeptide(L)'
;MEKGPFSVEWLAQSSRGGAREMPGESRPVPRWVPPQTPPSVPAESPRQREAAERRSPGHEAGRSRTKFSAAQLQELERSFREQRYIGAGEKRRLAAVLNLSQSQIKTWFQNRRMKFKRQTQDAR
;
A
#
# COMPACT_ATOMS: atom_id res chain seq x y z
N MET A 1 25.01 9.58 11.24
CA MET A 1 23.67 9.57 10.62
C MET A 1 22.82 8.52 11.32
N GLU A 2 21.97 8.94 12.24
CA GLU A 2 21.06 8.05 12.96
C GLU A 2 19.97 7.54 11.99
N LYS A 3 20.00 6.23 11.70
CA LYS A 3 19.04 5.58 10.79
C LYS A 3 17.70 5.48 11.53
N GLY A 4 16.81 6.44 11.29
CA GLY A 4 15.49 6.48 11.92
C GLY A 4 14.61 5.25 11.57
N PRO A 5 13.55 4.99 12.36
CA PRO A 5 12.78 3.73 12.36
C PRO A 5 11.90 3.46 11.12
N PHE A 6 12.22 4.05 9.97
CA PHE A 6 11.44 3.92 8.73
C PHE A 6 12.32 3.85 7.47
N SER A 7 13.64 3.66 7.61
CA SER A 7 14.51 3.40 6.46
C SER A 7 14.20 2.02 5.85
N VAL A 8 14.32 1.88 4.53
CA VAL A 8 14.19 0.57 3.84
C VAL A 8 15.18 -0.45 4.43
N GLU A 9 16.35 0.03 4.86
CA GLU A 9 17.33 -0.75 5.60
C GLU A 9 16.80 -1.20 6.98
N TRP A 10 16.14 -0.34 7.76
CA TRP A 10 15.54 -0.68 9.06
C TRP A 10 14.42 -1.73 8.91
N LEU A 11 13.57 -1.56 7.88
CA LEU A 11 12.50 -2.51 7.56
C LEU A 11 13.06 -3.87 7.10
N ALA A 12 14.17 -3.86 6.35
CA ALA A 12 14.86 -5.08 5.90
C ALA A 12 15.67 -5.75 7.01
N GLN A 13 16.21 -4.98 7.95
CA GLN A 13 17.03 -5.47 9.06
C GLN A 13 16.17 -6.12 10.15
N SER A 14 14.92 -5.66 10.34
CA SER A 14 13.94 -6.35 11.21
C SER A 14 13.51 -7.73 10.70
N SER A 15 13.88 -8.12 9.47
CA SER A 15 13.67 -9.46 8.93
C SER A 15 14.88 -10.39 9.09
N ARG A 16 16.00 -9.91 9.65
CA ARG A 16 17.21 -10.71 9.85
C ARG A 16 17.75 -10.57 11.28
N GLY A 17 17.19 -11.41 12.15
CA GLY A 17 17.93 -12.05 13.24
C GLY A 17 17.82 -11.39 14.61
N GLY A 18 17.45 -12.21 15.60
CA GLY A 18 17.69 -11.92 17.01
C GLY A 18 16.49 -12.05 17.92
N ALA A 19 15.79 -13.19 17.89
CA ALA A 19 15.02 -13.62 19.04
C ALA A 19 15.99 -13.77 20.22
N ARG A 20 16.02 -12.77 21.10
CA ARG A 20 16.73 -12.83 22.38
C ARG A 20 15.99 -13.88 23.21
N GLU A 21 16.67 -14.98 23.50
CA GLU A 21 16.10 -16.16 24.15
C GLU A 21 15.40 -15.79 25.47
N MET A 22 14.12 -16.13 25.54
CA MET A 22 13.37 -16.27 26.78
C MET A 22 13.18 -17.78 26.98
N PRO A 23 13.61 -18.37 28.11
CA PRO A 23 13.53 -19.81 28.29
C PRO A 23 12.08 -20.22 28.59
N GLY A 24 11.58 -21.22 27.84
CA GLY A 24 10.44 -22.04 28.24
C GLY A 24 9.06 -21.58 27.76
N GLU A 25 8.74 -21.76 26.47
CA GLU A 25 7.39 -22.14 26.04
C GLU A 25 7.47 -22.67 24.59
N SER A 26 7.37 -23.98 24.42
CA SER A 26 7.41 -24.65 23.12
C SER A 26 6.13 -24.35 22.32
N ARG A 27 6.20 -23.42 21.36
CA ARG A 27 5.19 -23.32 20.27
C ARG A 27 5.90 -23.33 18.92
N PRO A 28 5.62 -24.29 18.02
CA PRO A 28 6.24 -24.30 16.71
C PRO A 28 5.71 -23.12 15.88
N VAL A 29 6.64 -22.29 15.39
CA VAL A 29 6.35 -21.26 14.39
C VAL A 29 5.95 -21.94 13.06
N PRO A 30 4.88 -21.50 12.38
CA PRO A 30 4.55 -22.05 11.07
C PRO A 30 5.66 -21.65 10.08
N ARG A 31 6.40 -22.65 9.60
CA ARG A 31 7.42 -22.49 8.56
C ARG A 31 6.72 -22.07 7.27
N TRP A 32 6.90 -20.83 6.85
CA TRP A 32 6.45 -20.38 5.53
C TRP A 32 7.24 -21.14 4.47
N VAL A 33 6.57 -22.02 3.72
CA VAL A 33 7.13 -22.75 2.58
C VAL A 33 6.76 -22.02 1.29
N PRO A 34 7.73 -21.50 0.52
CA PRO A 34 7.44 -20.93 -0.79
C PRO A 34 6.93 -22.03 -1.74
N PRO A 35 5.90 -21.76 -2.58
CA PRO A 35 5.39 -22.76 -3.52
C PRO A 35 6.46 -23.09 -4.57
N GLN A 36 6.84 -24.36 -4.62
CA GLN A 36 7.77 -24.90 -5.61
C GLN A 36 7.07 -24.98 -6.97
N THR A 37 7.84 -24.68 -8.02
CA THR A 37 7.43 -24.67 -9.44
C THR A 37 6.72 -25.96 -9.86
N PRO A 38 5.62 -25.90 -10.64
CA PRO A 38 4.98 -27.11 -11.15
C PRO A 38 5.91 -27.84 -12.14
N PRO A 39 5.94 -29.19 -12.14
CA PRO A 39 6.77 -29.96 -13.04
C PRO A 39 6.28 -29.85 -14.48
N SER A 40 7.23 -29.83 -15.42
CA SER A 40 7.04 -29.88 -16.87
C SER A 40 5.97 -30.89 -17.28
N VAL A 41 4.90 -30.41 -17.90
CA VAL A 41 4.05 -31.22 -18.77
C VAL A 41 4.64 -31.17 -20.18
N PRO A 42 4.87 -32.32 -20.85
CA PRO A 42 5.47 -32.34 -22.17
C PRO A 42 4.50 -31.79 -23.22
N ALA A 43 5.07 -31.23 -24.28
CA ALA A 43 4.36 -30.73 -25.43
C ALA A 43 3.52 -31.82 -26.09
N GLU A 44 2.20 -31.61 -26.15
CA GLU A 44 1.38 -32.13 -27.22
C GLU A 44 0.29 -31.11 -27.54
N SER A 45 0.29 -30.64 -28.79
CA SER A 45 -0.78 -29.83 -29.35
C SER A 45 -1.57 -30.75 -30.28
N PRO A 46 -2.91 -30.80 -30.15
CA PRO A 46 -3.69 -30.41 -31.33
C PRO A 46 -4.98 -29.65 -31.01
N ARG A 47 -5.13 -28.52 -31.71
CA ARG A 47 -6.31 -27.94 -32.39
C ARG A 47 -7.75 -28.24 -31.89
N GLN A 48 -8.55 -27.16 -32.01
CA GLN A 48 -10.04 -27.11 -32.09
C GLN A 48 -10.73 -27.22 -30.72
N ARG A 49 -11.77 -26.50 -30.32
CA ARG A 49 -12.60 -25.37 -30.80
C ARG A 49 -13.57 -25.12 -29.62
N GLU A 50 -14.23 -23.96 -29.61
CA GLU A 50 -15.51 -23.69 -28.90
C GLU A 50 -15.46 -23.36 -27.40
N ALA A 51 -15.70 -22.07 -27.15
CA ALA A 51 -16.69 -21.53 -26.23
C ALA A 51 -17.16 -22.42 -25.07
N ALA A 52 -16.89 -21.99 -23.84
CA ALA A 52 -17.92 -21.54 -22.90
C ALA A 52 -17.30 -21.31 -21.51
N GLU A 53 -17.76 -20.22 -20.89
CA GLU A 53 -18.03 -20.17 -19.44
C GLU A 53 -16.84 -20.44 -18.51
N ARG A 54 -16.08 -19.40 -18.14
CA ARG A 54 -15.67 -19.18 -16.74
C ARG A 54 -15.61 -17.69 -16.43
N ARG A 55 -16.73 -17.13 -15.96
CA ARG A 55 -16.72 -15.97 -15.08
C ARG A 55 -15.86 -16.32 -13.86
N SER A 56 -14.66 -15.75 -13.77
CA SER A 56 -13.87 -15.74 -12.54
C SER A 56 -13.97 -14.36 -11.90
N PRO A 57 -14.79 -14.16 -10.85
CA PRO A 57 -14.71 -12.99 -10.00
C PRO A 57 -13.57 -13.22 -9.02
N GLY A 58 -12.38 -12.70 -9.31
CA GLY A 58 -11.25 -12.96 -8.42
C GLY A 58 -9.95 -12.23 -8.71
N HIS A 59 -9.83 -11.54 -9.84
CA HIS A 59 -8.76 -10.54 -10.00
C HIS A 59 -9.29 -9.19 -9.50
N GLU A 60 -9.29 -9.00 -8.18
CA GLU A 60 -9.15 -7.66 -7.60
C GLU A 60 -7.80 -7.12 -8.10
N ALA A 61 -7.82 -6.59 -9.33
CA ALA A 61 -6.73 -5.83 -9.91
C ALA A 61 -6.40 -4.74 -8.89
N GLY A 62 -5.32 -4.95 -8.14
CA GLY A 62 -4.92 -4.10 -7.04
C GLY A 62 -4.99 -2.65 -7.51
N ARG A 63 -5.91 -1.88 -6.91
CA ARG A 63 -6.36 -0.55 -7.34
C ARG A 63 -5.24 0.16 -8.09
N SER A 64 -5.31 0.13 -9.42
CA SER A 64 -4.26 0.66 -10.30
C SER A 64 -3.88 2.04 -9.78
N ARG A 65 -2.60 2.21 -9.42
CA ARG A 65 -2.14 3.38 -8.67
C ARG A 65 -2.48 4.66 -9.43
N THR A 66 -3.56 5.32 -9.04
CA THR A 66 -4.03 6.53 -9.72
C THR A 66 -3.12 7.69 -9.32
N LYS A 67 -2.57 8.40 -10.32
CA LYS A 67 -1.92 9.70 -10.10
C LYS A 67 -3.01 10.77 -10.07
N PHE A 68 -2.95 11.67 -9.09
CA PHE A 68 -3.80 12.87 -9.06
C PHE A 68 -3.31 13.88 -10.11
N SER A 69 -4.23 14.62 -10.72
CA SER A 69 -3.89 15.72 -11.62
C SER A 69 -3.27 16.90 -10.86
N ALA A 70 -2.57 17.79 -11.58
CA ALA A 70 -1.98 18.98 -10.96
C ALA A 70 -3.04 19.87 -10.30
N ALA A 71 -4.19 20.07 -10.95
CA ALA A 71 -5.30 20.84 -10.39
C ALA A 71 -5.87 20.21 -9.11
N GLN A 72 -6.02 18.88 -9.08
CA GLN A 72 -6.46 18.15 -7.89
C GLN A 72 -5.47 18.33 -6.72
N LEU A 73 -4.17 18.24 -7.01
CA LEU A 73 -3.14 18.44 -5.99
C LEU A 73 -3.16 19.86 -5.44
N GLN A 74 -3.28 20.87 -6.30
CA GLN A 74 -3.32 22.28 -5.87
C GLN A 74 -4.46 22.55 -4.90
N GLU A 75 -5.67 22.04 -5.16
CA GLU A 75 -6.82 22.27 -4.29
C GLU A 75 -6.71 21.50 -2.96
N LEU A 76 -6.16 20.28 -3.00
CA LEU A 76 -5.84 19.52 -1.79
C LEU A 76 -4.78 20.23 -0.94
N GLU A 77 -3.76 20.82 -1.57
CA GLU A 77 -2.72 21.59 -0.88
C GLU A 77 -3.22 22.91 -0.33
N ARG A 78 -4.12 23.60 -1.05
CA ARG A 78 -4.82 24.79 -0.54
C ARG A 78 -5.57 24.45 0.75
N SER A 79 -6.43 23.44 0.69
CA SER A 79 -7.21 22.99 1.86
C SER A 79 -6.32 22.55 3.03
N PHE A 80 -5.19 21.89 2.74
CA PHE A 80 -4.24 21.45 3.77
C PHE A 80 -3.54 22.61 4.50
N ARG A 81 -3.27 23.72 3.79
CA ARG A 81 -2.67 24.92 4.40
C ARG A 81 -3.61 25.56 5.42
N GLU A 82 -4.90 25.55 5.13
CA GLU A 82 -5.93 26.05 6.04
C GLU A 82 -6.16 25.10 7.21
N GLN A 83 -6.31 23.80 6.93
CA GLN A 83 -6.59 22.79 7.94
C GLN A 83 -5.80 21.50 7.70
N ARG A 84 -4.84 21.23 8.59
CA ARG A 84 -3.97 20.03 8.52
C ARG A 84 -4.73 18.71 8.71
N TYR A 85 -5.93 18.76 9.29
CA TYR A 85 -6.80 17.62 9.61
C TYR A 85 -8.23 17.92 9.17
N ILE A 86 -8.72 17.27 8.12
CA ILE A 86 -10.09 17.47 7.67
C ILE A 86 -11.10 16.54 8.37
N GLY A 87 -12.25 17.11 8.72
CA GLY A 87 -13.41 16.39 9.25
C GLY A 87 -14.19 15.62 8.18
N ALA A 88 -15.25 14.92 8.59
CA ALA A 88 -16.07 14.09 7.70
C ALA A 88 -16.85 14.92 6.66
N GLY A 89 -17.37 16.09 7.05
CA GLY A 89 -18.09 16.99 6.14
C GLY A 89 -17.19 17.54 5.04
N GLU A 90 -16.03 18.08 5.42
CA GLU A 90 -15.06 18.64 4.46
C GLU A 90 -14.50 17.59 3.51
N LYS A 91 -14.26 16.38 4.02
CA LYS A 91 -13.88 15.24 3.20
C LYS A 91 -14.92 14.90 2.13
N ARG A 92 -16.21 14.95 2.47
CA ARG A 92 -17.30 14.74 1.49
C ARG A 92 -17.33 15.84 0.44
N ARG A 93 -17.16 17.10 0.85
CA ARG A 93 -17.10 18.25 -0.07
C ARG A 93 -15.95 18.11 -1.08
N LEU A 94 -14.72 17.88 -0.60
CA LEU A 94 -13.54 17.74 -1.45
C LEU A 94 -13.63 16.53 -2.39
N ALA A 95 -14.20 15.41 -1.91
CA ALA A 95 -14.46 14.24 -2.73
C ALA A 95 -15.37 14.57 -3.93
N ALA A 96 -16.46 15.31 -3.70
CA ALA A 96 -17.38 15.73 -4.75
C ALA A 96 -16.73 16.72 -5.73
N VAL A 97 -16.03 17.74 -5.23
CA VAL A 97 -15.40 18.78 -6.07
C VAL A 97 -14.28 18.22 -6.95
N LEU A 98 -13.46 17.32 -6.40
CA LEU A 98 -12.29 16.78 -7.11
C LEU A 98 -12.58 15.48 -7.86
N ASN A 99 -13.81 14.99 -7.79
CA ASN A 99 -14.24 13.70 -8.33
C ASN A 99 -13.36 12.55 -7.83
N LEU A 100 -13.08 12.54 -6.53
CA LEU A 100 -12.26 11.55 -5.83
C LEU A 100 -13.09 10.86 -4.74
N SER A 101 -12.69 9.66 -4.35
CA SER A 101 -13.32 9.00 -3.20
C SER A 101 -12.85 9.59 -1.86
N GLN A 102 -13.73 9.57 -0.86
CA GLN A 102 -13.39 9.96 0.52
C GLN A 102 -12.17 9.21 1.07
N SER A 103 -11.96 7.96 0.64
CA SER A 103 -10.80 7.15 1.00
C SER A 103 -9.50 7.70 0.39
N GLN A 104 -9.51 8.10 -0.89
CA GLN A 104 -8.36 8.74 -1.54
C GLN A 104 -8.01 10.06 -0.86
N ILE A 105 -9.01 10.89 -0.53
CA ILE A 105 -8.80 12.14 0.24
C ILE A 105 -8.18 11.82 1.61
N LYS A 106 -8.73 10.84 2.34
CA LYS A 106 -8.19 10.41 3.64
C LYS A 106 -6.72 9.98 3.52
N THR A 107 -6.38 9.18 2.52
CA THR A 107 -5.02 8.69 2.28
C THR A 107 -4.08 9.82 1.90
N TRP A 108 -4.52 10.74 1.03
CA TRP A 108 -3.73 11.91 0.66
C TRP A 108 -3.41 12.78 1.88
N PHE A 109 -4.39 13.08 2.73
CA PHE A 109 -4.17 13.89 3.95
C PHE A 109 -3.27 13.20 4.98
N GLN A 110 -3.32 11.86 5.08
CA GLN A 110 -2.35 11.11 5.89
C GLN A 110 -0.93 11.27 5.33
N ASN A 111 -0.75 11.03 4.04
CA ASN A 111 0.56 11.14 3.38
C ASN A 111 1.11 12.57 3.47
N ARG A 112 0.25 13.58 3.31
CA ARG A 112 0.64 14.99 3.35
C ARG A 112 1.17 15.40 4.73
N ARG A 113 0.50 14.95 5.80
CA ARG A 113 0.96 15.16 7.20
C ARG A 113 2.29 14.48 7.47
N MET A 114 2.49 13.24 7.00
CA MET A 114 3.76 12.54 7.16
C MET A 114 4.91 13.30 6.47
N LYS A 115 4.68 13.79 5.23
CA LYS A 115 5.65 14.63 4.52
C LYS A 115 5.95 15.92 5.29
N PHE A 116 4.93 16.61 5.79
CA PHE A 116 5.08 17.83 6.56
C PHE A 116 5.92 17.59 7.83
N LYS A 117 5.59 16.55 8.61
CA LYS A 117 6.36 16.18 9.81
C LYS A 117 7.83 15.93 9.50
N ARG A 118 8.12 15.19 8.41
CA ARG A 118 9.50 14.92 7.99
C ARG A 118 10.23 16.21 7.63
N GLN A 119 9.60 17.12 6.89
CA GLN A 119 10.20 18.40 6.52
C GLN A 119 10.50 19.27 7.75
N THR A 120 9.66 19.22 8.79
CA THR A 120 9.91 19.96 10.04
C THR A 120 11.02 19.33 10.89
N GLN A 121 11.18 18.00 10.86
CA GLN A 121 12.23 17.30 11.59
C GLN A 121 13.61 17.37 10.91
N ASP A 122 13.63 17.36 9.58
CA ASP A 122 14.86 17.43 8.77
C ASP A 122 15.45 18.86 8.73
N ALA A 123 14.61 19.87 9.02
CA ALA A 123 15.02 21.26 9.14
C ALA A 123 15.58 21.64 10.52
N ARG A 124 15.74 20.68 11.44
CA ARG A 124 16.29 20.87 12.79
C ARG A 124 17.58 20.08 12.95
#